data_AF-B2U3X7-F1
#
_entry.id   AF-B2U3X7-F1
#
_cell.length_a   1.000
_cell.length_b   1.000
_cell.length_c   1.000
_cell.angle_alpha   90.00
_cell.angle_beta   90.00
_cell.angle_gamma   90.00
#
_symmetry.space_group_name_H-M   'P 1'
#
loop_
_entity.id
_entity.type
_entity.pdbx_description
1 polymer ?
#
loop_
_entity_poly.entity_id
_entity_poly.type
_entity_poly.pdbx_seq_one_letter_code
_entity_poly.pdbx_strand_id
1 'polypeptide(L)'
;MNSDGHLTINGNGDVDNGTELDNSSVDNVVAATGNYKVRIDNATGAGTIADYKDKELIRVNDANTNATFSAANKADLGAYTYQAEQRGNTVVLQQMELTDYANMALSIPSANTNIWNLEQDTVGTRLTNSRHGLADNGGAWVSYFGGNFNGDNGTINYDQDVNGIMVGVDTKIDGNNAKWIVGAAAGFAKGDMNDRSGQVDQDSQTAYIYSSAHFANNVFVDGSLSYSHFNNDLSATMSNGTYVDGSTNSDAWGFGLKAGYDFKLGDAGYVTPYGSVSGLFQFGDDYQLSNDMKVDGQSYDSMRYELGVDAGYTFTYSEDQALTPYFKLAYVYDDSNNDNDVNGDSIDNGTEGSAVRVGLGTQFSFTKNFSAYTDANYLGGGDVDQDWSANVGVKYTW
;
A
#
# COMPACT_ATOMS: atom_id res chain seq x y z
N MET A 1 1.12 -35.23 23.03
CA MET A 1 1.33 -34.91 21.61
C MET A 1 2.60 -35.59 21.17
N ASN A 2 2.58 -36.22 20.01
CA ASN A 2 3.77 -36.77 19.36
C ASN A 2 4.64 -35.63 18.80
N SER A 3 5.81 -35.95 18.25
CA SER A 3 6.75 -34.95 17.70
C SER A 3 6.21 -34.14 16.51
N ASP A 4 5.09 -34.57 15.92
CA ASP A 4 4.34 -33.90 14.84
C ASP A 4 3.12 -33.11 15.33
N GLY A 5 2.90 -33.02 16.65
CA GLY A 5 1.78 -32.31 17.25
C GLY A 5 0.47 -33.12 17.30
N HIS A 6 0.45 -34.37 16.82
CA HIS A 6 -0.76 -35.20 16.78
C HIS A 6 -1.07 -35.83 18.15
N LEU A 7 -2.36 -35.88 18.49
CA LEU A 7 -2.89 -36.59 19.66
C LEU A 7 -4.12 -37.41 19.25
N THR A 8 -4.00 -38.73 19.24
CA THR A 8 -5.17 -39.62 19.12
C THR A 8 -5.76 -39.90 20.49
N ILE A 9 -7.06 -39.64 20.66
CA ILE A 9 -7.82 -40.02 21.85
C ILE A 9 -8.67 -41.23 21.47
N ASN A 10 -8.25 -42.41 21.92
CA ASN A 10 -9.02 -43.63 21.76
C ASN A 10 -10.01 -43.74 22.93
N GLY A 11 -11.30 -43.72 22.62
CA GLY A 11 -12.31 -44.35 23.47
C GLY A 11 -12.60 -45.76 22.95
N ASN A 12 -13.73 -46.34 23.33
CA ASN A 12 -14.10 -47.75 23.10
C ASN A 12 -14.37 -48.14 21.61
N GLY A 13 -13.65 -47.53 20.67
CA GLY A 13 -13.65 -47.87 19.25
C GLY A 13 -12.68 -49.01 18.97
N ASP A 14 -13.25 -50.21 18.89
CA ASP A 14 -12.69 -51.47 18.38
C ASP A 14 -11.37 -51.29 17.60
N VAL A 15 -10.24 -51.58 18.26
CA VAL A 15 -8.94 -51.67 17.59
C VAL A 15 -8.92 -53.02 16.89
N ASP A 16 -9.46 -53.06 15.68
CA ASP A 16 -9.45 -54.25 14.85
C ASP A 16 -8.06 -54.42 14.22
N ASN A 17 -7.12 -54.96 15.00
CA ASN A 17 -5.94 -55.62 14.44
C ASN A 17 -5.47 -56.78 15.33
N GLY A 18 -6.19 -57.89 15.22
CA GLY A 18 -5.63 -59.23 15.42
C GLY A 18 -5.87 -59.87 16.79
N THR A 19 -6.86 -60.76 16.80
CA THR A 19 -7.04 -61.88 17.74
C THR A 19 -7.19 -61.52 19.22
N GLU A 20 -8.40 -61.15 19.63
CA GLU A 20 -9.09 -61.66 20.83
C GLU A 20 -10.53 -61.12 20.78
N LEU A 21 -11.53 -62.01 20.85
CA LEU A 21 -12.94 -61.64 20.93
C LEU A 21 -13.28 -61.46 22.40
N ASP A 22 -12.85 -60.34 23.01
CA ASP A 22 -13.18 -60.04 24.40
C ASP A 22 -14.53 -59.31 24.50
N ASN A 23 -15.60 -60.09 24.62
CA ASN A 23 -16.91 -59.61 25.04
C ASN A 23 -16.93 -59.35 26.56
N SER A 24 -16.01 -58.51 27.05
CA SER A 24 -16.00 -58.06 28.44
C SER A 24 -16.79 -56.76 28.53
N SER A 25 -18.01 -56.86 29.08
CA SER A 25 -18.85 -55.74 29.51
C SER A 25 -18.28 -54.98 30.72
N VAL A 26 -16.96 -55.02 30.94
CA VAL A 26 -16.28 -54.51 32.14
C VAL A 26 -14.98 -53.77 31.79
N ASP A 27 -14.87 -53.19 30.59
CA ASP A 27 -13.89 -52.13 30.39
C ASP A 27 -14.48 -50.82 30.90
N ASN A 28 -14.12 -50.45 32.13
CA ASN A 28 -14.51 -49.21 32.78
C ASN A 28 -13.69 -48.02 32.24
N VAL A 29 -13.39 -48.01 30.94
CA VAL A 29 -12.77 -46.86 30.27
C VAL A 29 -13.91 -45.94 29.84
N VAL A 30 -14.03 -44.84 30.58
CA VAL A 30 -15.05 -43.81 30.37
C VAL A 30 -14.85 -43.20 28.98
N ALA A 31 -15.93 -43.09 28.19
CA ALA A 31 -15.93 -42.37 26.92
C ALA A 31 -15.28 -40.99 27.10
N ALA A 32 -14.54 -40.51 26.09
CA ALA A 32 -13.98 -39.17 26.15
C ALA A 32 -15.13 -38.15 26.35
N THR A 33 -15.17 -37.52 27.52
CA THR A 33 -16.25 -36.60 27.90
C THR A 33 -15.70 -35.31 28.47
N GLY A 34 -16.28 -34.17 28.08
CA GLY A 34 -15.89 -32.85 28.59
C GLY A 34 -15.57 -31.82 27.50
N ASN A 35 -15.33 -30.58 27.94
CA ASN A 35 -15.01 -29.46 27.07
C ASN A 35 -13.53 -29.12 27.23
N TYR A 36 -12.79 -29.18 26.13
CA TYR A 36 -11.35 -28.98 26.10
C TYR A 36 -10.99 -27.73 25.31
N LYS A 37 -9.89 -27.09 25.73
CA LYS A 37 -9.24 -26.03 24.96
C LYS A 37 -7.98 -26.58 24.33
N VAL A 38 -7.87 -26.44 23.01
CA VAL A 38 -6.70 -26.87 22.25
C VAL A 38 -5.80 -25.68 22.05
N ARG A 39 -4.60 -25.77 22.64
CA ARG A 39 -3.56 -24.76 22.53
C ARG A 39 -2.51 -25.23 21.52
N ILE A 40 -2.14 -24.36 20.60
CA ILE A 40 -1.09 -24.59 19.61
C ILE A 40 0.08 -23.70 20.00
N ASP A 41 1.16 -24.30 20.53
CA ASP A 41 2.34 -23.55 21.00
C ASP A 41 3.38 -23.32 19.90
N ASN A 42 3.30 -24.04 18.79
CA ASN A 42 4.18 -23.83 17.64
C ASN A 42 3.88 -22.48 17.00
N ALA A 43 4.94 -21.71 16.74
CA ALA A 43 4.89 -20.57 15.84
C ALA A 43 6.16 -20.57 14.98
N THR A 44 6.01 -20.45 13.66
CA THR A 44 7.11 -20.42 12.69
C THR A 44 6.69 -19.64 11.45
N GLY A 45 7.61 -18.89 10.85
CA GLY A 45 7.38 -18.22 9.57
C GLY A 45 7.62 -19.14 8.36
N ALA A 46 8.21 -20.32 8.55
CA ALA A 46 8.42 -21.29 7.49
C ALA A 46 7.15 -22.12 7.20
N GLY A 47 7.12 -22.74 6.02
CA GLY A 47 6.07 -23.69 5.62
C GLY A 47 4.98 -23.07 4.76
N THR A 48 4.41 -23.90 3.91
CA THR A 48 3.33 -23.56 2.96
C THR A 48 1.95 -23.72 3.61
N ILE A 49 0.92 -23.20 2.97
CA ILE A 49 -0.49 -23.45 3.29
C ILE A 49 -0.76 -24.96 3.34
N ALA A 50 -0.18 -25.73 2.40
CA ALA A 50 -0.37 -27.19 2.33
C ALA A 50 0.23 -27.94 3.53
N ASP A 51 1.24 -27.38 4.21
CA ASP A 51 1.84 -28.00 5.39
C ASP A 51 0.95 -27.92 6.64
N TYR A 52 -0.02 -27.00 6.65
CA TYR A 52 -0.80 -26.64 7.84
C TYR A 52 -2.31 -26.75 7.66
N LYS A 53 -2.87 -26.31 6.53
CA LYS A 53 -4.31 -26.24 6.31
C LYS A 53 -4.97 -27.60 6.44
N ASP A 54 -6.03 -27.65 7.26
CA ASP A 54 -6.82 -28.84 7.54
C ASP A 54 -6.04 -30.02 8.15
N LYS A 55 -4.80 -29.78 8.60
CA LYS A 55 -3.99 -30.79 9.27
C LYS A 55 -4.66 -31.22 10.57
N GLU A 56 -4.80 -32.52 10.73
CA GLU A 56 -5.40 -33.11 11.92
C GLU A 56 -4.47 -32.95 13.14
N LEU A 57 -5.03 -32.37 14.20
CA LEU A 57 -4.38 -32.25 15.51
C LEU A 57 -4.84 -33.37 16.45
N ILE A 58 -6.16 -33.58 16.50
CA ILE A 58 -6.78 -34.52 17.42
C ILE A 58 -7.81 -35.36 16.67
N ARG A 59 -7.84 -36.65 16.96
CA ARG A 59 -8.91 -37.56 16.53
C ARG A 59 -9.50 -38.27 17.73
N VAL A 60 -10.81 -38.17 17.88
CA VAL A 60 -11.57 -38.92 18.89
C VAL A 60 -12.19 -40.14 18.23
N ASN A 61 -11.61 -41.30 18.48
CA ASN A 61 -12.10 -42.56 17.95
C ASN A 61 -13.03 -43.23 18.97
N ASP A 62 -14.23 -42.65 19.16
CA ASP A 62 -15.26 -43.18 20.06
C ASP A 62 -16.65 -42.78 19.56
N ALA A 63 -17.50 -43.78 19.30
CA ALA A 63 -18.87 -43.57 18.81
C ALA A 63 -19.80 -42.93 19.85
N ASN A 64 -19.44 -42.97 21.14
CA ASN A 64 -20.24 -42.48 22.26
C ASN A 64 -19.61 -41.25 22.96
N THR A 65 -18.60 -40.62 22.35
CA THR A 65 -18.00 -39.40 22.90
C THR A 65 -18.97 -38.22 22.91
N ASN A 66 -18.90 -37.39 23.95
CA ASN A 66 -19.51 -36.05 23.97
C ASN A 66 -18.44 -34.95 24.14
N ALA A 67 -17.18 -35.27 23.87
CA ALA A 67 -16.08 -34.34 24.00
C ALA A 67 -16.22 -33.20 22.99
N THR A 68 -16.07 -31.97 23.47
CA THR A 68 -15.98 -30.78 22.61
C THR A 68 -14.61 -30.15 22.72
N PHE A 69 -14.12 -29.60 21.62
CA PHE A 69 -12.82 -28.93 21.53
C PHE A 69 -13.02 -27.53 20.97
N SER A 70 -12.41 -26.56 21.64
CA SER A 70 -12.42 -25.16 21.22
C SER A 70 -11.00 -24.62 21.18
N ALA A 71 -10.74 -23.63 20.33
CA ALA A 71 -9.44 -22.99 20.27
C ALA A 71 -9.09 -22.28 21.60
N ALA A 72 -7.86 -22.48 22.08
CA ALA A 72 -7.31 -21.72 23.19
C ALA A 72 -6.61 -20.44 22.72
N ASN A 73 -6.05 -20.46 21.51
CA ASN A 73 -5.29 -19.37 20.89
C ASN A 73 -5.28 -19.51 19.35
N LYS A 74 -4.83 -18.44 18.68
CA LYS A 74 -4.31 -18.49 17.31
C LYS A 74 -2.80 -18.74 17.36
N ALA A 75 -2.27 -19.42 16.36
CA ALA A 75 -0.85 -19.70 16.18
C ALA A 75 -0.40 -19.30 14.77
N ASP A 76 0.81 -18.77 14.65
CA ASP A 76 1.33 -18.28 13.38
C ASP A 76 2.16 -19.37 12.72
N LEU A 77 1.70 -19.87 11.58
CA LEU A 77 2.35 -20.99 10.87
C LEU A 77 2.47 -20.62 9.39
N GLY A 78 3.68 -20.28 8.96
CA GLY A 78 3.92 -19.75 7.62
C GLY A 78 3.29 -18.36 7.45
N ALA A 79 2.60 -18.15 6.32
CA ALA A 79 1.95 -16.87 5.99
C ALA A 79 0.64 -16.60 6.74
N TYR A 80 0.05 -17.60 7.39
CA TYR A 80 -1.28 -17.48 7.97
C TYR A 80 -1.32 -17.82 9.46
N THR A 81 -2.31 -17.25 10.13
CA THR A 81 -2.69 -17.65 11.48
C THR A 81 -3.63 -18.86 11.41
N TYR A 82 -3.51 -19.77 12.37
CA TYR A 82 -4.32 -20.97 12.48
C TYR A 82 -4.89 -21.11 13.88
N GLN A 83 -6.07 -21.71 13.98
CA GLN A 83 -6.67 -22.09 15.25
C GLN A 83 -7.22 -23.51 15.18
N ALA A 84 -7.43 -24.11 16.34
CA ALA A 84 -8.05 -25.43 16.43
C ALA A 84 -9.55 -25.36 16.19
N GLU A 85 -10.04 -26.12 15.21
CA GLU A 85 -11.46 -26.23 14.89
C GLU A 85 -11.91 -27.69 14.97
N GLN A 86 -12.97 -27.96 15.74
CA GLN A 86 -13.59 -29.28 15.76
C GLN A 86 -14.49 -29.46 14.54
N ARG A 87 -14.21 -30.49 13.74
CA ARG A 87 -15.02 -30.92 12.59
C ARG A 87 -15.46 -32.37 12.80
N GLY A 88 -16.65 -32.53 13.39
CA GLY A 88 -17.13 -33.85 13.80
C GLY A 88 -16.22 -34.44 14.89
N ASN A 89 -15.62 -35.60 14.60
CA ASN A 89 -14.77 -36.35 15.54
C ASN A 89 -13.28 -35.99 15.44
N THR A 90 -12.91 -35.02 14.61
CA THR A 90 -11.54 -34.54 14.49
C THR A 90 -11.43 -33.07 14.88
N VAL A 91 -10.25 -32.67 15.32
CA VAL A 91 -9.84 -31.28 15.47
C VAL A 91 -8.74 -31.03 14.47
N VAL A 92 -8.90 -30.00 13.65
CA VAL A 92 -7.97 -29.64 12.58
C VAL A 92 -7.45 -28.23 12.77
N LEU A 93 -6.36 -27.90 12.06
CA LEU A 93 -5.91 -26.52 11.87
C LEU A 93 -6.80 -25.80 10.85
N GLN A 94 -7.62 -24.88 11.35
CA GLN A 94 -8.38 -23.95 10.53
C GLN A 94 -7.50 -22.74 10.20
N GLN A 95 -7.30 -22.50 8.91
CA GLN A 95 -6.66 -21.28 8.40
C GLN A 95 -7.55 -20.07 8.67
N MET A 96 -6.95 -18.99 9.14
CA MET A 96 -7.60 -17.72 9.43
C MET A 96 -7.00 -16.62 8.53
N GLU A 97 -6.62 -15.48 9.09
CA GLU A 97 -6.04 -14.35 8.37
C GLU A 97 -4.52 -14.47 8.22
N LEU A 98 -3.93 -13.63 7.35
CA LEU A 98 -2.47 -13.49 7.24
C LEU A 98 -1.86 -13.15 8.59
N THR A 99 -0.64 -13.64 8.83
CA THR A 99 0.16 -13.20 9.97
C THR A 99 0.55 -11.74 9.80
N ASP A 100 0.78 -11.03 10.91
CA ASP A 100 1.11 -9.60 10.88
C ASP A 100 2.35 -9.32 10.02
N TYR A 101 3.38 -10.17 10.13
CA TYR A 101 4.58 -10.06 9.31
C TYR A 101 4.35 -10.38 7.83
N ALA A 102 3.48 -11.33 7.48
CA ALA A 102 3.13 -11.60 6.09
C ALA A 102 2.30 -10.45 5.48
N ASN A 103 1.32 -9.95 6.24
CA ASN A 103 0.50 -8.82 5.83
C ASN A 103 1.36 -7.57 5.55
N MET A 104 2.27 -7.23 6.46
CA MET A 104 3.21 -6.13 6.26
C MET A 104 4.14 -6.36 5.08
N ALA A 105 4.75 -7.55 4.99
CA ALA A 105 5.64 -7.92 3.89
C ALA A 105 4.98 -7.74 2.51
N LEU A 106 3.73 -8.18 2.40
CA LEU A 106 2.93 -8.09 1.18
C LEU A 106 2.46 -6.66 0.88
N SER A 107 2.30 -5.81 1.90
CA SER A 107 1.80 -4.43 1.73
C SER A 107 2.88 -3.44 1.31
N ILE A 108 4.17 -3.75 1.50
CA ILE A 108 5.31 -2.88 1.20
C ILE A 108 5.25 -2.27 -0.22
N PRO A 109 5.05 -3.04 -1.30
CA PRO A 109 5.06 -2.46 -2.66
C PRO A 109 3.90 -1.47 -2.89
N SER A 110 2.71 -1.76 -2.37
CA SER A 110 1.56 -0.84 -2.43
C SER A 110 1.86 0.45 -1.64
N ALA A 111 2.42 0.33 -0.44
CA ALA A 111 2.83 1.45 0.40
C ALA A 111 3.93 2.32 -0.25
N ASN A 112 4.92 1.72 -0.93
CA ASN A 112 5.92 2.46 -1.71
C ASN A 112 5.27 3.26 -2.86
N THR A 113 4.25 2.68 -3.51
CA THR A 113 3.50 3.36 -4.57
C THR A 113 2.76 4.59 -4.05
N ASN A 114 2.23 4.55 -2.83
CA ASN A 114 1.59 5.70 -2.19
C ASN A 114 2.58 6.86 -1.96
N ILE A 115 3.80 6.57 -1.51
CA ILE A 115 4.88 7.56 -1.39
C ILE A 115 5.17 8.20 -2.75
N TRP A 116 5.36 7.39 -3.79
CA TRP A 116 5.62 7.87 -5.14
C TRP A 116 4.46 8.71 -5.69
N ASN A 117 3.21 8.33 -5.41
CA ASN A 117 2.03 9.09 -5.83
C ASN A 117 2.03 10.52 -5.24
N LEU A 118 2.40 10.70 -3.96
CA LEU A 118 2.52 12.03 -3.35
C LEU A 118 3.61 12.88 -4.01
N GLU A 119 4.73 12.26 -4.38
CA GLU A 119 5.82 12.91 -5.10
C GLU A 119 5.40 13.32 -6.52
N GLN A 120 4.72 12.43 -7.24
CA GLN A 120 4.19 12.68 -8.58
C GLN A 120 3.12 13.79 -8.56
N ASP A 121 2.23 13.80 -7.56
CA ASP A 121 1.25 14.87 -7.34
C ASP A 121 1.94 16.21 -7.03
N THR A 122 3.06 16.20 -6.29
CA THR A 122 3.88 17.39 -6.02
C THR A 122 4.47 18.00 -7.30
N VAL A 123 5.03 17.18 -8.20
CA VAL A 123 5.50 17.62 -9.51
C VAL A 123 4.33 18.12 -10.37
N GLY A 124 3.20 17.42 -10.36
CA GLY A 124 1.98 17.81 -11.07
C GLY A 124 1.42 19.17 -10.63
N THR A 125 1.39 19.44 -9.32
CA THR A 125 1.01 20.74 -8.77
C THR A 125 2.00 21.82 -9.19
N ARG A 126 3.31 21.56 -9.16
CA ARG A 126 4.34 22.51 -9.64
C ARG A 126 4.10 22.92 -11.10
N LEU A 127 3.80 21.95 -11.98
CA LEU A 127 3.51 22.20 -13.39
C LEU A 127 2.19 22.94 -13.59
N THR A 128 1.14 22.58 -12.85
CA THR A 128 -0.16 23.27 -12.90
C THR A 128 -0.03 24.75 -12.45
N ASN A 129 0.66 24.99 -11.33
CA ASN A 129 0.94 26.34 -10.82
C ASN A 129 1.85 27.17 -11.73
N SER A 130 2.54 26.54 -12.70
CA SER A 130 3.34 27.27 -13.69
C SER A 130 2.51 27.83 -14.85
N ARG A 131 1.34 27.22 -15.12
CA ARG A 131 0.41 27.64 -16.17
C ARG A 131 -0.55 28.72 -15.70
N HIS A 132 -0.91 28.69 -14.42
CA HIS A 132 -1.87 29.59 -13.81
C HIS A 132 -1.18 30.55 -12.83
N GLY A 133 -1.69 31.79 -12.71
CA GLY A 133 -1.09 32.83 -11.88
C GLY A 133 -0.24 33.84 -12.65
N LEU A 134 0.72 34.47 -11.97
CA LEU A 134 1.66 35.44 -12.57
C LEU A 134 2.71 34.72 -13.43
N ALA A 135 3.42 35.49 -14.27
CA ALA A 135 4.38 34.94 -15.23
C ALA A 135 5.46 34.07 -14.54
N ASP A 136 5.52 32.80 -14.96
CA ASP A 136 6.56 31.85 -14.60
C ASP A 136 7.59 31.73 -15.73
N ASN A 137 8.87 31.95 -15.43
CA ASN A 137 10.00 31.81 -16.37
C ASN A 137 10.96 30.66 -16.02
N GLY A 138 10.53 29.76 -15.14
CA GLY A 138 11.42 28.83 -14.48
C GLY A 138 11.78 29.27 -13.07
N GLY A 139 12.38 28.41 -12.29
CA GLY A 139 12.74 28.71 -10.92
C GLY A 139 13.42 27.58 -10.18
N ALA A 140 13.76 27.87 -8.93
CA ALA A 140 14.01 26.85 -7.92
C ALA A 140 12.83 26.80 -6.97
N TRP A 141 12.43 25.61 -6.56
CA TRP A 141 11.31 25.40 -5.65
C TRP A 141 11.62 24.31 -4.63
N VAL A 142 10.96 24.42 -3.49
CA VAL A 142 10.99 23.43 -2.41
C VAL A 142 9.55 23.19 -1.99
N SER A 143 9.21 21.93 -1.79
CA SER A 143 7.88 21.49 -1.37
C SER A 143 8.01 20.51 -0.23
N TYR A 144 7.20 20.69 0.81
CA TYR A 144 6.89 19.65 1.76
C TYR A 144 5.60 18.96 1.31
N PHE A 145 5.53 17.65 1.42
CA PHE A 145 4.33 16.87 1.16
C PHE A 145 4.12 15.84 2.26
N GLY A 146 2.88 15.44 2.44
CA GLY A 146 2.53 14.33 3.33
C GLY A 146 1.11 13.88 3.11
N GLY A 147 0.78 12.74 3.69
CA GLY A 147 -0.55 12.18 3.60
C GLY A 147 -0.69 10.93 4.45
N ASN A 148 -1.93 10.51 4.61
CA ASN A 148 -2.30 9.28 5.26
C ASN A 148 -3.09 8.40 4.27
N PHE A 149 -2.80 7.11 4.29
CA PHE A 149 -3.43 6.11 3.44
C PHE A 149 -3.94 4.95 4.28
N ASN A 150 -5.09 4.42 3.89
CA ASN A 150 -5.62 3.16 4.40
C ASN A 150 -5.78 2.21 3.22
N GLY A 151 -5.07 1.08 3.25
CA GLY A 151 -5.18 0.04 2.25
C GLY A 151 -5.95 -1.15 2.80
N ASP A 152 -7.07 -1.52 2.17
CA ASP A 152 -7.85 -2.73 2.48
C ASP A 152 -8.39 -3.33 1.18
N ASN A 153 -7.82 -4.47 0.78
CA ASN A 153 -8.25 -5.27 -0.38
C ASN A 153 -8.86 -6.62 0.06
N GLY A 154 -9.27 -6.76 1.32
CA GLY A 154 -9.79 -8.03 1.87
C GLY A 154 -8.74 -9.15 2.05
N THR A 155 -7.56 -9.04 1.45
CA THR A 155 -6.38 -9.90 1.70
C THR A 155 -5.37 -9.20 2.61
N ILE A 156 -4.96 -7.98 2.26
CA ILE A 156 -4.03 -7.14 3.03
C ILE A 156 -4.76 -5.98 3.68
N ASN A 157 -4.25 -5.52 4.83
CA ASN A 157 -4.74 -4.33 5.53
C ASN A 157 -3.58 -3.52 6.12
N TYR A 158 -3.53 -2.22 5.89
CA TYR A 158 -2.53 -1.36 6.52
C TYR A 158 -3.00 0.10 6.65
N ASP A 159 -2.51 0.77 7.69
CA ASP A 159 -2.54 2.23 7.82
C ASP A 159 -1.12 2.76 7.59
N GLN A 160 -0.98 3.79 6.75
CA GLN A 160 0.31 4.38 6.38
C GLN A 160 0.30 5.90 6.53
N ASP A 161 1.27 6.43 7.28
CA ASP A 161 1.55 7.86 7.34
C ASP A 161 2.82 8.18 6.54
N VAL A 162 2.79 9.22 5.71
CA VAL A 162 3.93 9.63 4.87
C VAL A 162 4.21 11.11 5.03
N ASN A 163 5.49 11.46 5.11
CA ASN A 163 5.95 12.83 4.95
C ASN A 163 7.25 12.91 4.15
N GLY A 164 7.41 13.95 3.35
CA GLY A 164 8.60 14.15 2.55
C GLY A 164 8.86 15.59 2.16
N ILE A 165 10.06 15.80 1.63
CA ILE A 165 10.50 17.06 1.05
C ILE A 165 10.98 16.80 -0.36
N MET A 166 10.55 17.64 -1.29
CA MET A 166 11.03 17.65 -2.66
C MET A 166 11.64 19.01 -2.99
N VAL A 167 12.77 18.99 -3.69
CA VAL A 167 13.43 20.18 -4.22
C VAL A 167 13.55 20.06 -5.72
N GLY A 168 13.35 21.16 -6.43
CA GLY A 168 13.41 21.14 -7.89
C GLY A 168 13.92 22.43 -8.49
N VAL A 169 14.36 22.30 -9.74
CA VAL A 169 14.78 23.42 -10.59
C VAL A 169 14.26 23.19 -12.00
N ASP A 170 13.70 24.23 -12.59
CA ASP A 170 13.12 24.17 -13.93
C ASP A 170 13.31 25.47 -14.68
N THR A 171 13.40 25.41 -16.01
CA THR A 171 13.57 26.58 -16.86
C THR A 171 12.51 26.64 -17.94
N LYS A 172 12.13 27.86 -18.32
CA LYS A 172 11.23 28.09 -19.44
C LYS A 172 11.99 28.32 -20.73
N ILE A 173 11.53 27.66 -21.79
CA ILE A 173 12.10 27.74 -23.13
C ILE A 173 10.96 27.99 -24.12
N ASP A 174 11.08 29.04 -24.92
CA ASP A 174 10.15 29.28 -26.03
C ASP A 174 10.64 28.54 -27.28
N GLY A 175 9.79 27.71 -27.89
CA GLY A 175 10.17 26.93 -29.06
C GLY A 175 9.03 26.10 -29.64
N ASN A 176 9.08 25.80 -30.95
CA ASN A 176 8.09 24.98 -31.65
C ASN A 176 6.63 25.40 -31.41
N ASN A 177 6.36 26.71 -31.41
CA ASN A 177 5.02 27.28 -31.17
C ASN A 177 4.41 26.92 -29.79
N ALA A 178 5.25 26.56 -28.82
CA ALA A 178 4.87 26.27 -27.44
C ALA A 178 5.82 26.94 -26.44
N LYS A 179 5.31 27.16 -25.23
CA LYS A 179 6.08 27.54 -24.05
C LYS A 179 6.41 26.26 -23.29
N TRP A 180 7.69 25.93 -23.22
CA TRP A 180 8.16 24.73 -22.54
C TRP A 180 8.65 25.08 -21.15
N ILE A 181 8.38 24.21 -20.20
CA ILE A 181 9.11 24.12 -18.92
C ILE A 181 9.84 22.79 -18.95
N VAL A 182 11.12 22.80 -18.60
CA VAL A 182 11.94 21.59 -18.48
C VAL A 182 12.70 21.68 -17.17
N GLY A 183 12.65 20.63 -16.36
CA GLY A 183 13.26 20.63 -15.05
C GLY A 183 13.61 19.26 -14.52
N ALA A 184 14.23 19.29 -13.36
CA ALA A 184 14.54 18.12 -12.55
C ALA A 184 14.17 18.39 -11.10
N ALA A 185 13.89 17.32 -10.36
CA ALA A 185 13.65 17.38 -8.92
C ALA A 185 14.22 16.16 -8.22
N ALA A 186 14.42 16.29 -6.91
CA ALA A 186 14.78 15.19 -6.03
C ALA A 186 13.87 15.21 -4.80
N GLY A 187 13.32 14.06 -4.44
CA GLY A 187 12.43 13.83 -3.31
C GLY A 187 13.08 12.92 -2.27
N PHE A 188 12.79 13.21 -1.01
CA PHE A 188 13.11 12.35 0.12
C PHE A 188 11.86 12.21 0.96
N ALA A 189 11.43 10.98 1.22
CA ALA A 189 10.24 10.71 2.01
C ALA A 189 10.52 9.66 3.08
N LYS A 190 9.80 9.78 4.18
CA LYS A 190 9.67 8.76 5.22
C LYS A 190 8.22 8.32 5.27
N GLY A 191 8.01 7.02 5.41
CA GLY A 191 6.70 6.43 5.62
C GLY A 191 6.73 5.50 6.83
N ASP A 192 5.64 5.47 7.59
CA ASP A 192 5.43 4.56 8.69
C ASP A 192 4.14 3.77 8.41
N MET A 193 4.26 2.46 8.18
CA MET A 193 3.12 1.57 7.94
C MET A 193 2.89 0.69 9.17
N ASN A 194 1.64 0.48 9.57
CA ASN A 194 1.31 -0.40 10.68
C ASN A 194 -0.02 -1.15 10.49
N ASP A 195 -0.08 -2.36 11.06
CA ASP A 195 -1.31 -3.12 11.31
C ASP A 195 -1.06 -4.11 12.45
N ARG A 196 -1.98 -4.17 13.41
CA ARG A 196 -1.87 -5.01 14.62
C ARG A 196 -0.51 -4.90 15.31
N SER A 197 0.34 -5.92 15.28
CA SER A 197 1.71 -5.88 15.82
C SER A 197 2.79 -5.63 14.76
N GLY A 198 2.42 -5.63 13.48
CA GLY A 198 3.30 -5.40 12.35
C GLY A 198 3.53 -3.91 12.11
N GLN A 199 4.78 -3.56 11.82
CA GLN A 199 5.23 -2.22 11.49
C GLN A 199 6.26 -2.28 10.37
N VAL A 200 6.25 -1.28 9.49
CA VAL A 200 7.30 -1.07 8.49
C VAL A 200 7.71 0.39 8.47
N ASP A 201 8.99 0.63 8.72
CA ASP A 201 9.62 1.94 8.52
C ASP A 201 10.13 2.02 7.08
N GLN A 202 9.77 3.08 6.36
CA GLN A 202 10.07 3.26 4.94
C GLN A 202 10.88 4.52 4.71
N ASP A 203 11.96 4.41 3.93
CA ASP A 203 12.77 5.52 3.46
C ASP A 203 12.81 5.53 1.92
N SER A 204 12.46 6.65 1.30
CA SER A 204 12.46 6.81 -0.17
C SER A 204 13.39 7.93 -0.62
N GLN A 205 14.10 7.67 -1.72
CA GLN A 205 14.93 8.64 -2.43
C GLN A 205 14.55 8.60 -3.91
N THR A 206 14.00 9.69 -4.42
CA THR A 206 13.51 9.74 -5.81
C THR A 206 14.15 10.86 -6.59
N ALA A 207 14.53 10.59 -7.84
CA ALA A 207 14.95 11.59 -8.81
C ALA A 207 13.92 11.70 -9.93
N TYR A 208 13.57 12.93 -10.32
CA TYR A 208 12.62 13.24 -11.38
C TYR A 208 13.28 14.07 -12.47
N ILE A 209 12.89 13.80 -13.71
CA ILE A 209 12.93 14.76 -14.82
C ILE A 209 11.51 15.03 -15.27
N TYR A 210 11.22 16.27 -15.64
CA TYR A 210 9.87 16.64 -16.07
C TYR A 210 9.89 17.73 -17.14
N SER A 211 8.80 17.78 -17.88
CA SER A 211 8.55 18.80 -18.87
C SER A 211 7.07 19.13 -19.00
N SER A 212 6.76 20.36 -19.39
CA SER A 212 5.41 20.82 -19.70
C SER A 212 5.46 21.68 -20.95
N ALA A 213 4.65 21.36 -21.95
CA ALA A 213 4.47 22.14 -23.17
C ALA A 213 3.10 22.79 -23.16
N HIS A 214 3.05 24.13 -23.20
CA HIS A 214 1.80 24.88 -23.33
C HIS A 214 1.74 25.59 -24.68
N PHE A 215 0.78 25.19 -25.52
CA PHE A 215 0.63 25.63 -26.90
C PHE A 215 -0.19 26.92 -27.01
N ALA A 216 -0.04 27.63 -28.13
CA ALA A 216 -0.77 28.88 -28.39
C ALA A 216 -2.30 28.72 -28.47
N ASN A 217 -2.80 27.50 -28.69
CA ASN A 217 -4.22 27.16 -28.69
C ASN A 217 -4.77 26.76 -27.31
N ASN A 218 -4.00 26.95 -26.23
CA ASN A 218 -4.31 26.58 -24.84
C ASN A 218 -4.37 25.07 -24.55
N VAL A 219 -3.90 24.22 -25.48
CA VAL A 219 -3.61 22.83 -25.16
C VAL A 219 -2.32 22.77 -24.35
N PHE A 220 -2.25 21.86 -23.39
CA PHE A 220 -0.99 21.54 -22.73
C PHE A 220 -0.74 20.03 -22.66
N VAL A 221 0.54 19.69 -22.55
CA VAL A 221 1.02 18.32 -22.32
C VAL A 221 2.15 18.37 -21.30
N ASP A 222 1.96 17.68 -20.19
CA ASP A 222 2.94 17.47 -19.13
C ASP A 222 3.47 16.04 -19.20
N GLY A 223 4.75 15.89 -18.88
CA GLY A 223 5.40 14.60 -18.77
C GLY A 223 6.44 14.57 -17.66
N SER A 224 6.51 13.46 -16.93
CA SER A 224 7.53 13.17 -15.93
C SER A 224 8.07 11.76 -16.09
N LEU A 225 9.34 11.58 -15.71
CA LEU A 225 9.98 10.29 -15.53
C LEU A 225 10.73 10.33 -14.20
N SER A 226 10.65 9.24 -13.44
CA SER A 226 11.31 9.12 -12.15
C SER A 226 12.04 7.80 -11.99
N TYR A 227 13.05 7.84 -11.12
CA TYR A 227 13.68 6.67 -10.54
C TYR A 227 13.64 6.81 -9.02
N SER A 228 13.08 5.82 -8.33
CA SER A 228 12.96 5.78 -6.88
C SER A 228 13.74 4.61 -6.32
N HIS A 229 14.36 4.82 -5.18
CA HIS A 229 14.96 3.76 -4.37
C HIS A 229 14.28 3.75 -3.00
N PHE A 230 13.72 2.61 -2.60
CA PHE A 230 13.02 2.41 -1.35
C PHE A 230 13.80 1.45 -0.46
N ASN A 231 13.93 1.80 0.81
CA ASN A 231 14.41 0.90 1.87
C ASN A 231 13.26 0.70 2.86
N ASN A 232 13.01 -0.54 3.25
CA ASN A 232 11.89 -0.92 4.10
C ASN A 232 12.40 -1.84 5.20
N ASP A 233 12.17 -1.45 6.45
CA ASP A 233 12.51 -2.23 7.64
C ASP A 233 11.23 -2.71 8.31
N LEU A 234 10.98 -4.01 8.25
CA LEU A 234 9.80 -4.67 8.80
C LEU A 234 10.09 -5.20 10.20
N SER A 235 9.14 -5.00 11.11
CA SER A 235 9.10 -5.66 12.41
C SER A 235 7.70 -6.14 12.77
N ALA A 236 7.61 -7.26 13.49
CA ALA A 236 6.33 -7.78 13.98
C ALA A 236 6.52 -8.67 15.22
N THR A 237 5.42 -9.04 15.87
CA THR A 237 5.45 -10.01 16.98
C THR A 237 4.59 -11.22 16.65
N MET A 238 5.14 -12.42 16.78
CA MET A 238 4.40 -13.66 16.58
C MET A 238 3.43 -13.92 17.74
N SER A 239 2.44 -14.78 17.50
CA SER A 239 1.46 -15.25 18.50
C SER A 239 2.07 -15.86 19.78
N ASN A 240 3.30 -16.36 19.73
CA ASN A 240 4.04 -16.86 20.90
C ASN A 240 4.90 -15.79 21.61
N GLY A 241 4.88 -14.54 21.14
CA GLY A 241 5.66 -13.42 21.66
C GLY A 241 7.07 -13.29 21.07
N THR A 242 7.46 -14.14 20.12
CA THR A 242 8.75 -14.01 19.43
C THR A 242 8.73 -12.79 18.50
N TYR A 243 9.79 -11.98 18.58
CA TYR A 243 9.99 -10.85 17.68
C TYR A 243 10.47 -11.32 16.29
N VAL A 244 9.96 -10.68 15.25
CA VAL A 244 10.30 -10.94 13.84
C VAL A 244 10.77 -9.63 13.22
N ASP A 245 11.80 -9.71 12.40
CA ASP A 245 12.36 -8.60 11.64
C ASP A 245 12.78 -9.03 10.24
N GLY A 246 12.83 -8.06 9.34
CA GLY A 246 13.39 -8.20 8.00
C GLY A 246 13.63 -6.83 7.38
N SER A 247 14.52 -6.78 6.39
CA SER A 247 14.76 -5.57 5.61
C SER A 247 14.72 -5.91 4.14
N THR A 248 14.16 -5.01 3.33
CA THR A 248 14.10 -5.17 1.88
C THR A 248 14.24 -3.83 1.18
N ASN A 249 14.91 -3.87 0.04
CA ASN A 249 15.11 -2.70 -0.81
C ASN A 249 14.46 -2.96 -2.16
N SER A 250 13.89 -1.91 -2.75
CA SER A 250 13.33 -1.97 -4.10
C SER A 250 13.72 -0.74 -4.90
N ASP A 251 13.94 -0.97 -6.18
CA ASP A 251 14.16 0.08 -7.17
C ASP A 251 12.92 0.20 -8.05
N ALA A 252 12.56 1.42 -8.42
CA ALA A 252 11.37 1.66 -9.21
C ALA A 252 11.58 2.68 -10.32
N TRP A 253 10.93 2.46 -11.46
CA TRP A 253 10.82 3.42 -12.54
C TRP A 253 9.39 3.90 -12.64
N GLY A 254 9.21 5.22 -12.59
CA GLY A 254 7.89 5.84 -12.66
C GLY A 254 7.77 6.78 -13.86
N PHE A 255 6.57 6.94 -14.38
CA PHE A 255 6.26 7.95 -15.39
C PHE A 255 4.90 8.60 -15.13
N GLY A 256 4.73 9.82 -15.63
CA GLY A 256 3.46 10.52 -15.61
C GLY A 256 3.25 11.29 -16.90
N LEU A 257 2.03 11.28 -17.42
CA LEU A 257 1.60 12.05 -18.58
C LEU A 257 0.25 12.70 -18.27
N LYS A 258 0.13 14.01 -18.44
CA LYS A 258 -1.13 14.76 -18.28
C LYS A 258 -1.34 15.64 -19.50
N ALA A 259 -2.51 15.59 -20.11
CA ALA A 259 -2.85 16.46 -21.23
C ALA A 259 -4.24 17.06 -21.02
N GLY A 260 -4.40 18.31 -21.44
CA GLY A 260 -5.65 19.01 -21.22
C GLY A 260 -5.75 20.30 -22.00
N TYR A 261 -6.75 21.08 -21.66
CA TYR A 261 -7.06 22.35 -22.32
C TYR A 261 -7.40 23.42 -21.31
N ASP A 262 -6.69 24.55 -21.34
CA ASP A 262 -6.95 25.68 -20.45
C ASP A 262 -8.05 26.59 -21.02
N PHE A 263 -9.30 26.41 -20.58
CA PHE A 263 -10.39 27.33 -20.89
C PHE A 263 -10.29 28.57 -20.00
N LYS A 264 -10.08 29.73 -20.61
CA LYS A 264 -10.11 31.02 -19.90
C LYS A 264 -11.55 31.50 -19.71
N LEU A 265 -11.91 31.82 -18.47
CA LEU A 265 -13.18 32.43 -18.08
C LEU A 265 -12.95 33.90 -17.75
N GLY A 266 -13.10 34.76 -18.76
CA GLY A 266 -12.73 36.17 -18.66
C GLY A 266 -11.22 36.34 -18.51
N ASP A 267 -10.80 37.37 -17.77
CA ASP A 267 -9.38 37.73 -17.63
C ASP A 267 -8.67 37.04 -16.47
N ALA A 268 -9.43 36.47 -15.52
CA ALA A 268 -8.89 35.99 -14.23
C ALA A 268 -9.26 34.53 -13.89
N GLY A 269 -10.36 34.00 -14.45
CA GLY A 269 -10.80 32.64 -14.18
C GLY A 269 -10.28 31.63 -15.20
N TYR A 270 -10.15 30.38 -14.79
CA TYR A 270 -9.88 29.27 -15.69
C TYR A 270 -10.63 28.00 -15.29
N VAL A 271 -10.86 27.15 -16.28
CA VAL A 271 -11.33 25.77 -16.13
C VAL A 271 -10.51 24.90 -17.07
N THR A 272 -9.93 23.84 -16.53
CA THR A 272 -8.97 23.00 -17.22
C THR A 272 -9.40 21.54 -17.10
N PRO A 273 -10.21 21.02 -18.03
CA PRO A 273 -10.38 19.59 -18.17
C PRO A 273 -9.10 18.94 -18.65
N TYR A 274 -8.81 17.76 -18.12
CA TYR A 274 -7.63 16.99 -18.46
C TYR A 274 -7.88 15.49 -18.36
N GLY A 275 -6.97 14.74 -18.97
CA GLY A 275 -6.75 13.33 -18.66
C GLY A 275 -5.28 13.10 -18.35
N SER A 276 -5.01 12.15 -17.46
CA SER A 276 -3.66 11.72 -17.13
C SER A 276 -3.54 10.23 -16.96
N VAL A 277 -2.34 9.74 -17.21
CA VAL A 277 -1.91 8.38 -16.91
C VAL A 277 -0.56 8.46 -16.21
N SER A 278 -0.40 7.70 -15.15
CA SER A 278 0.86 7.56 -14.45
C SER A 278 1.07 6.10 -14.09
N GLY A 279 2.31 5.65 -14.05
CA GLY A 279 2.60 4.29 -13.62
C GLY A 279 3.95 4.15 -12.97
N LEU A 280 4.05 3.17 -12.08
CA LEU A 280 5.24 2.83 -11.31
C LEU A 280 5.51 1.34 -11.50
N PHE A 281 6.74 1.01 -11.90
CA PHE A 281 7.21 -0.36 -12.08
C PHE A 281 8.30 -0.60 -11.05
N GLN A 282 8.02 -1.46 -10.06
CA GLN A 282 8.91 -1.75 -8.96
C GLN A 282 9.59 -3.11 -9.14
N PHE A 283 10.87 -3.16 -8.81
CA PHE A 283 11.69 -4.36 -8.85
C PHE A 283 12.31 -4.55 -7.46
N GLY A 284 11.82 -5.55 -6.73
CA GLY A 284 12.38 -5.97 -5.45
C GLY A 284 13.07 -7.33 -5.54
N ASP A 285 14.10 -7.52 -4.71
CA ASP A 285 14.76 -8.81 -4.54
C ASP A 285 14.01 -9.70 -3.55
N ASP A 286 14.23 -11.01 -3.65
CA ASP A 286 13.74 -11.99 -2.68
C ASP A 286 14.38 -11.73 -1.31
N TYR A 287 13.59 -11.82 -0.24
CA TYR A 287 14.09 -11.62 1.13
C TYR A 287 13.53 -12.64 2.12
N GLN A 288 14.26 -12.84 3.22
CA GLN A 288 13.89 -13.77 4.27
C GLN A 288 13.81 -13.04 5.61
N LEU A 289 12.70 -13.24 6.32
CA LEU A 289 12.50 -12.73 7.68
C LEU A 289 13.23 -13.59 8.71
N SER A 290 13.48 -13.03 9.90
CA SER A 290 14.19 -13.71 11.00
C SER A 290 13.45 -14.94 11.57
N ASN A 291 12.18 -15.14 11.21
CA ASN A 291 11.37 -16.31 11.55
C ASN A 291 11.32 -17.40 10.46
N ASP A 292 12.24 -17.33 9.50
CA ASP A 292 12.40 -18.22 8.36
C ASP A 292 11.37 -18.08 7.22
N MET A 293 10.44 -17.10 7.29
CA MET A 293 9.55 -16.79 6.17
C MET A 293 10.32 -16.23 4.98
N LYS A 294 10.05 -16.78 3.79
CA LYS A 294 10.58 -16.28 2.52
C LYS A 294 9.50 -15.55 1.74
N VAL A 295 9.87 -14.40 1.23
CA VAL A 295 9.03 -13.56 0.39
C VAL A 295 9.75 -13.42 -0.95
N ASP A 296 9.21 -14.06 -1.95
CA ASP A 296 9.76 -14.14 -3.30
C ASP A 296 8.88 -13.27 -4.26
N GLY A 297 9.50 -12.65 -5.26
CA GLY A 297 8.77 -12.04 -6.38
C GLY A 297 8.08 -10.69 -6.10
N GLN A 298 8.77 -9.72 -5.50
CA GLN A 298 8.23 -8.38 -5.20
C GLN A 298 8.15 -7.43 -6.42
N SER A 299 7.71 -7.93 -7.58
CA SER A 299 7.51 -7.08 -8.77
C SER A 299 6.11 -6.46 -8.73
N TYR A 300 6.03 -5.15 -8.53
CA TYR A 300 4.74 -4.45 -8.42
C TYR A 300 4.61 -3.38 -9.51
N ASP A 301 3.65 -3.60 -10.39
CA ASP A 301 3.33 -2.69 -11.48
C ASP A 301 1.99 -2.00 -11.18
N SER A 302 2.03 -0.68 -11.03
CA SER A 302 0.84 0.14 -10.83
C SER A 302 0.63 1.07 -12.01
N MET A 303 -0.61 1.16 -12.48
CA MET A 303 -1.08 2.16 -13.42
C MET A 303 -2.29 2.90 -12.84
N ARG A 304 -2.20 4.22 -12.85
CA ARG A 304 -3.25 5.14 -12.45
C ARG A 304 -3.74 5.92 -13.65
N TYR A 305 -5.04 5.92 -13.86
CA TYR A 305 -5.72 6.69 -14.90
C TYR A 305 -6.62 7.73 -14.23
N GLU A 306 -6.55 8.96 -14.69
CA GLU A 306 -7.32 10.05 -14.09
C GLU A 306 -7.97 10.91 -15.17
N LEU A 307 -9.25 11.23 -14.97
CA LEU A 307 -10.02 12.19 -15.78
C LEU A 307 -10.57 13.25 -14.85
N GLY A 308 -10.16 14.49 -15.05
CA GLY A 308 -10.43 15.55 -14.08
C GLY A 308 -10.65 16.92 -14.68
N VAL A 309 -11.03 17.84 -13.80
CA VAL A 309 -11.19 19.26 -14.08
C VAL A 309 -10.58 20.05 -12.94
N ASP A 310 -9.65 20.94 -13.29
CA ASP A 310 -9.12 21.96 -12.39
C ASP A 310 -9.85 23.28 -12.66
N ALA A 311 -10.25 24.01 -11.62
CA ALA A 311 -10.88 25.32 -11.78
C ALA A 311 -10.30 26.31 -10.77
N GLY A 312 -10.01 27.54 -11.21
CA GLY A 312 -9.43 28.54 -10.33
C GLY A 312 -9.71 29.96 -10.77
N TYR A 313 -9.41 30.90 -9.88
CA TYR A 313 -9.62 32.32 -10.12
C TYR A 313 -8.48 33.14 -9.53
N THR A 314 -7.85 34.00 -10.33
CA THR A 314 -6.70 34.81 -9.92
C THR A 314 -7.14 36.20 -9.48
N PHE A 315 -6.96 36.52 -8.21
CA PHE A 315 -7.16 37.84 -7.63
C PHE A 315 -5.84 38.62 -7.65
N THR A 316 -5.71 39.57 -8.58
CA THR A 316 -4.54 40.45 -8.67
C THR A 316 -4.73 41.69 -7.79
N TYR A 317 -3.89 41.88 -6.78
CA TYR A 317 -3.93 43.03 -5.86
C TYR A 317 -3.02 44.17 -6.32
N SER A 318 -1.90 43.84 -6.93
CA SER A 318 -0.92 44.76 -7.53
C SER A 318 -0.19 44.07 -8.68
N GLU A 319 0.71 44.77 -9.39
CA GLU A 319 1.48 44.17 -10.49
C GLU A 319 2.25 42.90 -10.09
N ASP A 320 2.69 42.82 -8.83
CA ASP A 320 3.56 41.76 -8.32
C ASP A 320 2.87 40.85 -7.29
N GLN A 321 1.58 41.08 -6.99
CA GLN A 321 0.85 40.33 -5.96
C GLN A 321 -0.47 39.78 -6.48
N ALA A 322 -0.62 38.46 -6.38
CA ALA A 322 -1.82 37.76 -6.76
C ALA A 322 -2.09 36.57 -5.84
N LEU A 323 -3.37 36.24 -5.65
CA LEU A 323 -3.84 35.04 -4.99
C LEU A 323 -4.71 34.25 -5.97
N THR A 324 -4.40 32.98 -6.19
CA THR A 324 -5.15 32.07 -7.06
C THR A 324 -5.64 30.88 -6.24
N PRO A 325 -6.83 30.92 -5.64
CA PRO A 325 -7.50 29.72 -5.19
C PRO A 325 -7.89 28.84 -6.38
N TYR A 326 -7.80 27.53 -6.17
CA TYR A 326 -8.22 26.53 -7.13
C TYR A 326 -8.84 25.31 -6.45
N PHE A 327 -9.61 24.59 -7.25
CA PHE A 327 -10.31 23.38 -6.90
C PHE A 327 -10.01 22.31 -7.95
N LYS A 328 -9.88 21.06 -7.51
CA LYS A 328 -9.64 19.89 -8.35
C LYS A 328 -10.76 18.88 -8.11
N LEU A 329 -11.30 18.32 -9.19
CA LEU A 329 -12.21 17.18 -9.12
C LEU A 329 -11.83 16.19 -10.21
N ALA A 330 -11.59 14.94 -9.82
CA ALA A 330 -11.27 13.90 -10.79
C ALA A 330 -11.88 12.56 -10.42
N TYR A 331 -12.12 11.77 -11.46
CA TYR A 331 -12.33 10.33 -11.35
C TYR A 331 -10.99 9.64 -11.57
N VAL A 332 -10.63 8.74 -10.67
CA VAL A 332 -9.37 7.99 -10.67
C VAL A 332 -9.69 6.52 -10.78
N TYR A 333 -8.95 5.81 -11.63
CA TYR A 333 -8.97 4.36 -11.71
C TYR A 333 -7.54 3.86 -11.49
N ASP A 334 -7.34 3.09 -10.44
CA ASP A 334 -6.08 2.43 -10.12
C ASP A 334 -6.17 0.96 -10.51
N ASP A 335 -5.16 0.52 -11.26
CA ASP A 335 -4.96 -0.83 -11.74
C ASP A 335 -3.57 -1.25 -11.30
N SER A 336 -3.47 -2.23 -10.41
CA SER A 336 -2.16 -2.78 -10.03
C SER A 336 -2.22 -4.30 -9.98
N ASN A 337 -1.25 -4.91 -10.64
CA ASN A 337 -1.10 -6.36 -10.65
C ASN A 337 0.08 -6.75 -9.78
N ASN A 338 -0.11 -7.77 -8.95
CA ASN A 338 0.96 -8.29 -8.13
C ASN A 338 0.75 -9.79 -7.84
N ASP A 339 1.70 -10.61 -8.30
CA ASP A 339 1.78 -12.04 -8.01
C ASP A 339 2.94 -12.26 -7.03
N ASN A 340 2.72 -12.02 -5.74
CA ASN A 340 3.74 -12.26 -4.71
C ASN A 340 3.69 -13.72 -4.23
N ASP A 341 4.86 -14.35 -4.11
CA ASP A 341 4.97 -15.72 -3.57
C ASP A 341 5.49 -15.67 -2.13
N VAL A 342 4.75 -16.26 -1.18
CA VAL A 342 5.20 -16.40 0.22
C VAL A 342 5.40 -17.88 0.53
N ASN A 343 6.62 -18.27 0.86
CA ASN A 343 7.03 -19.67 1.04
C ASN A 343 6.69 -20.58 -0.17
N GLY A 344 6.51 -20.02 -1.36
CA GLY A 344 6.09 -20.73 -2.58
C GLY A 344 4.57 -20.86 -2.79
N ASP A 345 3.75 -20.22 -1.95
CA ASP A 345 2.32 -20.01 -2.20
C ASP A 345 2.08 -18.63 -2.82
N SER A 346 1.45 -18.59 -3.99
CA SER A 346 1.06 -17.35 -4.66
C SER A 346 -0.13 -16.71 -3.95
N ILE A 347 0.04 -15.45 -3.57
CA ILE A 347 -0.98 -14.62 -2.91
C ILE A 347 -1.20 -13.37 -3.77
N ASP A 348 -2.37 -13.31 -4.41
CA ASP A 348 -2.82 -12.14 -5.14
C ASP A 348 -3.21 -11.03 -4.14
N ASN A 349 -2.54 -9.89 -4.25
CA ASN A 349 -2.78 -8.71 -3.44
C ASN A 349 -2.75 -7.41 -4.26
N GLY A 350 -2.97 -7.49 -5.58
CA GLY A 350 -3.11 -6.33 -6.45
C GLY A 350 -4.28 -5.45 -6.00
N THR A 351 -4.12 -4.12 -6.00
CA THR A 351 -5.19 -3.17 -5.67
C THR A 351 -5.84 -2.66 -6.95
N GLU A 352 -7.16 -2.79 -7.06
CA GLU A 352 -7.93 -2.36 -8.22
C GLU A 352 -9.14 -1.54 -7.76
N GLY A 353 -9.23 -0.27 -8.14
CA GLY A 353 -10.20 0.62 -7.52
C GLY A 353 -10.61 1.80 -8.37
N SER A 354 -11.89 2.12 -8.32
CA SER A 354 -12.40 3.39 -8.84
C SER A 354 -12.61 4.36 -7.68
N ALA A 355 -11.89 5.47 -7.68
CA ALA A 355 -11.95 6.46 -6.62
C ALA A 355 -12.32 7.85 -7.17
N VAL A 356 -12.80 8.71 -6.28
CA VAL A 356 -13.05 10.12 -6.56
C VAL A 356 -12.03 10.97 -5.82
N ARG A 357 -11.33 11.82 -6.57
CA ARG A 357 -10.38 12.79 -6.05
C ARG A 357 -11.04 14.15 -5.90
N VAL A 358 -10.92 14.74 -4.72
CA VAL A 358 -11.35 16.11 -4.45
C VAL A 358 -10.17 16.88 -3.85
N GLY A 359 -9.84 18.03 -4.45
CA GLY A 359 -8.71 18.84 -4.02
C GLY A 359 -9.04 20.32 -3.92
N LEU A 360 -8.40 21.00 -2.99
CA LEU A 360 -8.49 22.45 -2.82
C LEU A 360 -7.09 23.00 -2.58
N GLY A 361 -6.78 24.14 -3.21
CA GLY A 361 -5.48 24.76 -3.03
C GLY A 361 -5.49 26.25 -3.30
N THR A 362 -4.37 26.87 -2.98
CA THR A 362 -4.11 28.27 -3.23
C THR A 362 -2.67 28.46 -3.67
N GLN A 363 -2.47 29.37 -4.61
CA GLN A 363 -1.16 29.88 -4.99
C GLN A 363 -1.11 31.37 -4.67
N PHE A 364 -0.05 31.83 -4.01
CA PHE A 364 0.15 33.22 -3.66
C PHE A 364 1.48 33.73 -4.20
N SER A 365 1.45 34.82 -4.97
CA SER A 365 2.63 35.55 -5.40
C SER A 365 2.87 36.72 -4.44
N PHE A 366 3.96 36.70 -3.69
CA PHE A 366 4.33 37.77 -2.75
C PHE A 366 5.02 38.94 -3.46
N THR A 367 5.84 38.60 -4.47
CA THR A 367 6.60 39.52 -5.31
C THR A 367 6.69 38.93 -6.71
N LYS A 368 7.25 39.67 -7.68
CA LYS A 368 7.53 39.17 -9.02
C LYS A 368 8.40 37.89 -9.06
N ASN A 369 9.22 37.65 -8.03
CA ASN A 369 10.16 36.53 -7.99
C ASN A 369 9.79 35.45 -6.97
N PHE A 370 8.89 35.71 -6.02
CA PHE A 370 8.57 34.78 -4.94
C PHE A 370 7.11 34.42 -4.90
N SER A 371 6.83 33.12 -4.86
CA SER A 371 5.50 32.57 -4.68
C SER A 371 5.49 31.42 -3.68
N ALA A 372 4.34 31.18 -3.06
CA ALA A 372 4.06 29.97 -2.30
C ALA A 372 2.78 29.33 -2.83
N TYR A 373 2.62 28.05 -2.54
CA TYR A 373 1.39 27.34 -2.79
C TYR A 373 1.11 26.36 -1.66
N THR A 374 -0.16 26.03 -1.51
CA THR A 374 -0.62 24.97 -0.64
C THR A 374 -1.82 24.29 -1.27
N ASP A 375 -1.88 22.98 -1.20
CA ASP A 375 -3.07 22.21 -1.54
C ASP A 375 -3.28 21.05 -0.60
N ALA A 376 -4.54 20.64 -0.50
CA ALA A 376 -4.95 19.44 0.18
C ALA A 376 -5.86 18.63 -0.74
N ASN A 377 -5.69 17.32 -0.74
CA ASN A 377 -6.47 16.40 -1.56
C ASN A 377 -7.00 15.25 -0.72
N TYR A 378 -8.12 14.69 -1.16
CA TYR A 378 -8.73 13.47 -0.68
C TYR A 378 -8.98 12.55 -1.87
N LEU A 379 -8.72 11.25 -1.73
CA LEU A 379 -9.05 10.22 -2.70
C LEU A 379 -9.81 9.12 -1.98
N GLY A 380 -11.05 8.86 -2.40
CA GLY A 380 -11.89 7.86 -1.73
C GLY A 380 -12.69 6.99 -2.70
N GLY A 381 -12.85 5.72 -2.35
CA GLY A 381 -13.74 4.76 -3.01
C GLY A 381 -13.05 3.53 -3.62
N GLY A 382 -11.72 3.45 -3.55
CA GLY A 382 -10.94 2.29 -4.04
C GLY A 382 -10.43 1.43 -2.88
N ASP A 383 -9.67 0.37 -3.21
CA ASP A 383 -9.03 -0.50 -2.19
C ASP A 383 -7.92 0.20 -1.40
N VAL A 384 -7.42 1.34 -1.90
CA VAL A 384 -6.51 2.23 -1.18
C VAL A 384 -7.10 3.62 -1.16
N ASP A 385 -7.56 4.03 0.02
CA ASP A 385 -8.09 5.36 0.26
C ASP A 385 -6.96 6.29 0.74
N GLN A 386 -6.96 7.52 0.23
CA GLN A 386 -6.10 8.60 0.71
C GLN A 386 -6.96 9.56 1.54
N ASP A 387 -7.02 9.27 2.84
CA ASP A 387 -7.83 10.01 3.81
C ASP A 387 -7.52 11.51 3.82
N TRP A 388 -6.25 11.84 3.62
CA TRP A 388 -5.83 13.20 3.29
C TRP A 388 -4.43 13.18 2.69
N SER A 389 -4.17 14.16 1.84
CA SER A 389 -2.81 14.61 1.54
C SER A 389 -2.73 16.12 1.57
N ALA A 390 -1.53 16.61 1.87
CA ALA A 390 -1.24 18.03 1.87
C ALA A 390 0.12 18.28 1.23
N ASN A 391 0.20 19.38 0.50
CA ASN A 391 1.41 19.89 -0.08
C ASN A 391 1.53 21.38 0.26
N VAL A 392 2.74 21.80 0.65
CA VAL A 392 3.08 23.21 0.87
C VAL A 392 4.44 23.49 0.25
N GLY A 393 4.51 24.47 -0.65
CA GLY A 393 5.74 24.79 -1.34
C GLY A 393 6.01 26.28 -1.46
N VAL A 394 7.28 26.61 -1.63
CA VAL A 394 7.79 27.94 -1.94
C VAL A 394 8.66 27.88 -3.19
N LYS A 395 8.60 28.94 -3.97
CA LYS A 395 9.31 29.04 -5.23
C LYS A 395 9.94 30.42 -5.41
N TYR A 396 11.16 30.40 -5.92
CA TYR A 396 11.85 31.54 -6.50
C TYR A 396 11.91 31.43 -8.03
N THR A 397 11.41 32.42 -8.76
CA THR A 397 11.48 32.52 -10.23
C THR A 397 12.45 33.63 -10.65
N TRP A 398 13.17 33.46 -11.77
CA TRP A 398 14.20 34.41 -12.24
C TRP A 398 13.72 35.39 -13.32
#